data_AF-A0AAD8NBN8-F1
#
_entry.id   AF-A0AAD8NBN8-F1
#
_cell.length_a   1.000
_cell.length_b   1.000
_cell.length_c   1.000
_cell.angle_alpha   90.00
_cell.angle_beta   90.00
_cell.angle_gamma   90.00
#
_symmetry.space_group_name_H-M   'P 1'
#
loop_
_entity.id
_entity.type
_entity.pdbx_description
1 polymer ?
#
loop_
_entity_poly.entity_id
_entity_poly.type
_entity_poly.pdbx_seq_one_letter_code
_entity_poly.pdbx_strand_id
1 'polypeptide(L)'
;MGNIETVLSSSIVVVFLVAFVVAGTMWYGSATAPIELFGPTRYQWDQGYFQQEIYRRVSAGLAKNQSLSKAWSKIPEKLAFYDYIGNNPAKGGLFKVGSMDNGDGITVGWLGHPIFRDKEGRELFIRRMPTFFETFPVVLVDGDGIVREDVPFRRA
;
A
#
# COMPACT_ATOMS: atom_id res chain seq x y z
N MET A 1 -40.23 32.26 -5.21
CA MET A 1 -38.98 32.64 -4.52
C MET A 1 -39.22 33.57 -3.32
N GLY A 2 -40.37 33.49 -2.63
CA GLY A 2 -40.68 34.37 -1.49
C GLY A 2 -40.40 33.75 -0.11
N ASN A 3 -40.04 32.47 -0.03
CA ASN A 3 -39.70 31.76 1.21
C ASN A 3 -38.19 31.49 1.28
N ILE A 4 -37.54 31.93 2.34
CA ILE A 4 -36.10 31.72 2.60
C ILE A 4 -35.76 30.23 2.77
N GLU A 5 -36.69 29.40 3.24
CA GLU A 5 -36.48 27.96 3.36
C GLU A 5 -36.26 27.28 2.00
N THR A 6 -36.78 27.85 0.91
CA THR A 6 -36.49 27.35 -0.44
C THR A 6 -35.00 27.49 -0.77
N VAL A 7 -34.38 28.61 -0.36
CA VAL A 7 -32.93 28.81 -0.52
C VAL A 7 -32.19 27.80 0.35
N LEU A 8 -32.54 27.70 1.64
CA LEU A 8 -31.92 26.76 2.57
C LEU A 8 -31.96 25.31 2.05
N SER A 9 -33.14 24.82 1.65
CA SER A 9 -33.30 23.46 1.14
C SER A 9 -32.46 23.20 -0.11
N SER A 10 -32.42 24.15 -1.05
CA SER A 10 -31.60 24.01 -2.27
C SER A 10 -30.10 24.06 -1.97
N SER A 11 -29.68 24.91 -1.03
CA SER A 11 -28.28 25.03 -0.61
C SER A 11 -27.79 23.76 0.10
N ILE A 12 -28.61 23.13 0.95
CA ILE A 12 -28.25 21.86 1.61
C ILE A 12 -27.95 20.77 0.57
N VAL A 13 -28.78 20.66 -0.47
CA VAL A 13 -28.57 19.67 -1.55
C VAL A 13 -27.24 19.92 -2.27
N VAL A 14 -26.92 21.17 -2.60
CA VAL A 14 -25.66 21.52 -3.27
C VAL A 14 -24.45 21.23 -2.36
N VAL A 15 -24.52 21.60 -1.08
CA VAL A 15 -23.44 21.34 -0.12
C VAL A 15 -23.19 19.84 0.04
N PHE A 16 -24.25 19.04 0.15
CA PHE A 16 -24.15 17.59 0.22
C PHE A 16 -23.52 17.00 -1.05
N LEU A 17 -23.96 17.44 -2.22
CA LEU A 17 -23.37 17.01 -3.49
C LEU A 17 -21.86 17.28 -3.52
N VAL A 18 -21.44 18.49 -3.14
CA VAL A 18 -20.01 18.85 -3.07
C VAL A 18 -19.27 17.94 -2.08
N ALA A 19 -19.84 17.67 -0.91
CA ALA A 19 -19.26 16.79 0.09
C ALA A 19 -19.02 15.37 -0.46
N PHE A 20 -19.94 14.81 -1.23
CA PHE A 20 -19.78 13.50 -1.86
C PHE A 20 -18.70 13.48 -2.94
N VAL A 21 -18.63 14.54 -3.76
CA VAL A 21 -17.60 14.67 -4.79
C VAL A 21 -16.22 14.69 -4.14
N VAL A 22 -16.01 15.53 -3.11
CA VAL A 22 -14.69 15.63 -2.47
C VAL A 22 -14.31 14.34 -1.75
N ALA A 23 -15.27 13.68 -1.07
CA ALA A 23 -15.04 12.39 -0.43
C ALA A 23 -14.60 11.32 -1.44
N GLY A 24 -15.29 11.24 -2.59
CA GLY A 24 -14.91 10.34 -3.68
C GLY A 24 -13.52 10.66 -4.22
N THR A 25 -13.23 11.91 -4.58
CA THR A 25 -11.92 12.28 -5.14
C THR A 25 -10.75 12.06 -4.18
N MET A 26 -10.98 12.22 -2.87
CA MET A 26 -9.97 11.93 -1.86
C MET A 26 -9.70 10.42 -1.75
N TRP A 27 -10.76 9.60 -1.76
CA TRP A 27 -10.63 8.16 -1.58
C TRP A 27 -10.06 7.44 -2.81
N TYR A 28 -10.48 7.84 -4.01
CA TYR A 28 -10.00 7.25 -5.27
C TYR A 28 -8.70 7.88 -5.78
N GLY A 29 -8.38 9.10 -5.34
CA GLY A 29 -7.27 9.89 -5.82
C GLY A 29 -7.63 10.75 -7.03
N SER A 30 -7.07 11.95 -7.07
CA SER A 30 -7.22 12.89 -8.19
C SER A 30 -6.00 13.81 -8.26
N ALA A 31 -5.90 14.64 -9.31
CA ALA A 31 -4.84 15.66 -9.41
C ALA A 31 -4.86 16.67 -8.24
N THR A 32 -6.01 16.84 -7.57
CA THR A 32 -6.16 17.75 -6.43
C THR A 32 -5.94 17.08 -5.07
N ALA A 33 -5.75 15.75 -5.03
CA ALA A 33 -5.47 14.97 -3.83
C ALA A 33 -4.15 14.19 -4.02
N PRO A 34 -2.99 14.88 -4.09
CA PRO A 34 -1.71 14.24 -4.33
C PRO A 34 -1.24 13.41 -3.13
N ILE A 35 -0.67 12.24 -3.41
CA ILE A 35 -0.22 11.28 -2.38
C ILE A 35 0.90 11.82 -1.48
N GLU A 36 1.66 12.82 -1.96
CA GLU A 36 2.73 13.42 -1.15
C GLU A 36 2.19 14.32 -0.04
N LEU A 37 0.91 14.72 -0.12
CA LEU A 37 0.22 15.51 0.90
C LEU A 37 -0.77 14.67 1.71
N PHE A 38 -1.42 13.69 1.09
CA PHE A 38 -2.51 12.92 1.71
C PHE A 38 -2.19 11.43 1.94
N GLY A 39 -1.02 10.95 1.51
CA GLY A 39 -0.67 9.53 1.54
C GLY A 39 -1.22 8.75 0.33
N PRO A 40 -0.79 7.48 0.15
CA PRO A 40 -1.24 6.64 -0.95
C PRO A 40 -2.70 6.19 -0.76
N THR A 41 -3.32 5.68 -1.83
CA THR A 41 -4.68 5.11 -1.76
C THR A 41 -4.64 3.60 -1.56
N ARG A 42 -5.74 3.02 -1.04
CA ARG A 42 -5.85 1.55 -0.90
C ARG A 42 -5.67 0.80 -2.22
N TYR A 43 -6.10 1.40 -3.33
CA TYR A 43 -6.09 0.78 -4.64
C TYR A 43 -4.67 0.57 -5.16
N GLN A 44 -3.73 1.43 -4.77
CA GLN A 44 -2.32 1.28 -5.09
C GLN A 44 -1.71 0.04 -4.40
N TRP A 45 -2.13 -0.26 -3.16
CA TRP A 45 -1.76 -1.50 -2.47
C TRP A 45 -2.42 -2.72 -3.13
N ASP A 46 -3.74 -2.67 -3.33
CA ASP A 46 -4.54 -3.78 -3.85
C ASP A 46 -4.03 -4.28 -5.22
N GLN A 47 -3.55 -3.35 -6.05
CA GLN A 47 -3.07 -3.63 -7.41
C GLN A 47 -1.54 -3.79 -7.49
N GLY A 48 -0.82 -3.66 -6.37
CA GLY A 48 0.65 -3.73 -6.36
C GLY A 48 1.33 -2.63 -7.20
N TYR A 49 0.76 -1.42 -7.21
CA TYR A 49 1.20 -0.31 -8.07
C TYR A 49 2.68 0.06 -7.86
N PHE A 50 3.07 0.31 -6.60
CA PHE A 50 4.46 0.67 -6.27
C PHE A 50 5.39 -0.52 -6.39
N GLN A 51 4.94 -1.71 -5.97
CA GLN A 51 5.67 -2.96 -6.16
C GLN A 51 6.06 -3.14 -7.64
N GLN A 52 5.13 -2.98 -8.58
CA GLN A 52 5.38 -3.12 -10.01
C GLN A 52 6.44 -2.14 -10.51
N GLU A 53 6.37 -0.87 -10.09
CA GLU A 53 7.37 0.14 -10.47
C GLU A 53 8.76 -0.17 -9.90
N ILE A 54 8.83 -0.65 -8.65
CA ILE A 54 10.06 -1.10 -8.01
C ILE A 54 10.68 -2.24 -8.83
N TYR A 55 9.92 -3.30 -9.12
CA TYR A 55 10.41 -4.42 -9.93
C TYR A 55 10.83 -3.98 -11.34
N ARG A 56 10.09 -3.07 -11.98
CA ARG A 56 10.48 -2.51 -13.27
C ARG A 56 11.85 -1.83 -13.22
N ARG A 57 12.12 -1.03 -12.18
CA ARG A 57 13.42 -0.35 -11.99
C ARG A 57 14.55 -1.33 -11.71
N VAL A 58 14.31 -2.33 -10.85
CA VAL A 58 15.30 -3.36 -10.53
C VAL A 58 15.63 -4.16 -11.79
N SER A 59 14.62 -4.64 -12.53
CA SER A 59 14.79 -5.38 -13.78
C SER A 59 15.56 -4.58 -14.84
N ALA A 60 15.28 -3.28 -14.97
CA ALA A 60 16.05 -2.40 -15.85
C ALA A 60 17.52 -2.22 -15.41
N GLY A 61 17.79 -2.27 -14.10
CA GLY A 61 19.15 -2.30 -13.55
C GLY A 61 19.88 -3.60 -13.89
N LEU A 62 19.21 -4.74 -13.69
CA LEU A 62 19.74 -6.08 -14.00
C LEU A 62 20.02 -6.24 -15.50
N ALA A 63 19.13 -5.75 -16.38
CA ALA A 63 19.33 -5.75 -17.83
C ALA A 63 20.56 -4.93 -18.28
N LYS A 64 21.03 -4.01 -17.42
CA LYS A 64 22.27 -3.24 -17.62
C LYS A 64 23.47 -3.92 -16.95
N ASN A 65 23.41 -5.22 -16.70
CA ASN A 65 24.45 -6.04 -16.05
C ASN A 65 24.85 -5.52 -14.66
N GLN A 66 23.92 -4.91 -13.91
CA GLN A 66 24.18 -4.53 -12.53
C GLN A 66 24.00 -5.76 -11.63
N SER A 67 24.79 -5.84 -10.55
CA SER A 67 24.52 -6.82 -9.50
C SER A 67 23.18 -6.52 -8.82
N LEU A 68 22.56 -7.55 -8.25
CA LEU A 68 21.27 -7.43 -7.57
C LEU A 68 21.32 -6.40 -6.43
N SER A 69 22.38 -6.45 -5.61
CA SER A 69 22.62 -5.47 -4.55
C SER A 69 22.67 -4.03 -5.09
N LYS A 70 23.35 -3.80 -6.23
CA LYS A 70 23.45 -2.47 -6.87
C LYS A 70 22.14 -2.02 -7.50
N ALA A 71 21.32 -2.95 -8.00
CA ALA A 71 20.01 -2.62 -8.54
C ALA A 71 19.05 -2.19 -7.42
N TRP A 72 19.01 -2.93 -6.31
CA TRP A 72 18.20 -2.59 -5.14
C TRP A 72 18.66 -1.33 -4.42
N SER A 73 19.97 -1.08 -4.31
CA SER A 73 20.51 0.12 -3.67
C SER A 73 20.16 1.43 -4.40
N LYS A 74 19.62 1.35 -5.62
CA LYS A 74 19.16 2.51 -6.40
C LYS A 74 17.67 2.79 -6.22
N ILE A 75 16.95 1.94 -5.52
CA ILE A 75 15.54 2.19 -5.21
C ILE A 75 15.47 3.27 -4.12
N PRO A 76 14.76 4.39 -4.37
CA PRO A 76 14.59 5.42 -3.35
C PRO A 76 13.81 4.88 -2.16
N GLU A 77 14.25 5.21 -0.94
CA GLU A 77 13.55 4.78 0.29
C GLU A 77 12.10 5.27 0.32
N LYS A 78 11.83 6.49 -0.18
CA LYS A 78 10.46 7.02 -0.31
C LYS A 78 9.56 6.11 -1.17
N LEU A 79 10.09 5.55 -2.25
CA LEU A 79 9.34 4.64 -3.12
C LEU A 79 9.09 3.29 -2.43
N ALA A 80 10.11 2.75 -1.75
CA ALA A 80 9.96 1.54 -0.96
C ALA A 80 8.93 1.72 0.17
N PHE A 81 8.90 2.91 0.80
CA PHE A 81 7.97 3.23 1.87
C PHE A 81 6.52 3.35 1.37
N TYR A 82 6.29 3.83 0.15
CA TYR A 82 4.93 3.76 -0.43
C TYR A 82 4.43 2.33 -0.67
N ASP A 83 5.33 1.36 -0.82
CA ASP A 83 5.00 -0.06 -1.03
C ASP A 83 4.87 -0.85 0.30
N TYR A 84 4.50 -0.17 1.39
CA TYR A 84 4.30 -0.74 2.72
C TYR A 84 2.84 -0.62 3.17
N ILE A 85 2.27 -1.72 3.68
CA ILE A 85 0.84 -1.79 4.02
C ILE A 85 0.43 -0.86 5.17
N GLY A 86 1.34 -0.47 6.06
CA GLY A 86 1.03 0.49 7.13
C GLY A 86 0.64 1.87 6.59
N ASN A 87 1.07 2.21 5.37
CA ASN A 87 0.68 3.42 4.69
C ASN A 87 -0.67 3.32 3.95
N ASN A 88 -1.33 2.15 3.96
CA ASN A 88 -2.65 1.98 3.35
C ASN A 88 -3.75 2.59 4.25
N PRO A 89 -4.51 3.60 3.77
CA PRO A 89 -5.53 4.28 4.58
C PRO A 89 -6.69 3.36 4.98
N ALA A 90 -6.82 2.18 4.37
CA ALA A 90 -7.83 1.18 4.71
C ALA A 90 -7.39 0.16 5.79
N LYS A 91 -6.33 0.47 6.57
CA LYS A 91 -5.87 -0.35 7.71
C LYS A 91 -6.08 0.31 9.10
N GLY A 92 -6.80 1.43 9.15
CA GLY A 92 -7.13 2.11 10.40
C GLY A 92 -8.18 1.38 11.25
N GLY A 93 -8.69 2.07 12.27
CA GLY A 93 -9.83 1.62 13.06
C GLY A 93 -10.55 2.81 13.68
N LEU A 94 -11.88 2.75 13.80
CA LEU A 94 -12.72 3.90 14.17
C LEU A 94 -12.27 4.60 15.47
N PHE A 95 -11.76 3.84 16.43
CA PHE A 95 -11.31 4.34 17.73
C PHE A 95 -9.79 4.29 17.93
N LYS A 96 -9.02 4.01 16.88
CA LYS A 96 -7.56 4.13 16.90
C LYS A 96 -7.22 5.58 16.54
N VAL A 97 -7.17 6.44 17.56
CA VAL A 97 -7.00 7.88 17.41
C VAL A 97 -5.54 8.29 17.37
N GLY A 98 -5.25 9.41 16.70
CA GLY A 98 -3.90 10.01 16.63
C GLY A 98 -3.23 9.83 15.27
N SER A 99 -1.93 10.15 15.21
CA SER A 99 -1.12 9.99 14.01
C SER A 99 -0.79 8.52 13.73
N MET A 100 -0.38 8.24 12.49
CA MET A 100 0.14 6.92 12.10
C MET A 100 1.39 6.55 12.91
N ASP A 101 2.24 7.54 13.23
CA ASP A 101 3.42 7.36 14.07
C ASP A 101 3.12 6.79 15.47
N ASN A 102 1.92 7.04 16.01
CA ASN A 102 1.50 6.44 17.29
C ASN A 102 1.14 4.96 17.17
N GLY A 103 0.90 4.47 15.95
CA GLY A 103 0.57 3.09 15.65
C GLY A 103 1.82 2.23 15.48
N ASP A 104 2.52 2.38 14.35
CA ASP A 104 3.68 1.56 13.99
C ASP A 104 5.04 2.23 14.26
N GLY A 105 5.04 3.49 14.71
CA GLY A 105 6.24 4.23 15.10
C GLY A 105 6.75 5.17 14.02
N ILE A 106 7.84 5.88 14.34
CA ILE A 106 8.50 6.79 13.39
C ILE A 106 9.47 5.98 12.53
N THR A 107 9.33 6.11 11.21
CA THR A 107 10.23 5.43 10.26
C THR A 107 11.65 6.00 10.36
N VAL A 108 12.64 5.12 10.57
CA VAL A 108 14.06 5.50 10.72
C VAL A 108 14.87 5.30 9.43
N GLY A 109 14.60 4.23 8.68
CA GLY A 109 15.32 3.92 7.45
C GLY A 109 14.90 2.58 6.85
N TRP A 110 15.30 2.33 5.60
CA TRP A 110 14.97 1.10 4.89
C TRP A 110 16.05 0.02 5.10
N LEU A 111 15.64 -1.17 5.51
CA LEU A 111 16.54 -2.31 5.74
C LEU A 111 16.93 -3.09 4.47
N GLY A 112 16.48 -2.63 3.30
CA GLY A 112 16.70 -3.31 2.02
C GLY A 112 15.58 -4.29 1.65
N HIS A 113 15.74 -4.93 0.48
CA HIS A 113 14.78 -5.91 -0.02
C HIS A 113 15.20 -7.33 0.39
N PRO A 114 14.38 -8.06 1.15
CA PRO A 114 14.68 -9.44 1.53
C PRO A 114 14.47 -10.38 0.33
N ILE A 115 15.35 -11.38 0.20
CA ILE A 115 15.22 -12.46 -0.79
C ILE A 115 15.21 -13.77 -0.02
N PHE A 116 14.12 -14.52 -0.15
CA PHE A 116 13.97 -15.83 0.46
C PHE A 116 14.36 -16.90 -0.55
N ARG A 117 15.09 -17.91 -0.10
CA ARG A 117 15.44 -19.07 -0.91
C ARG A 117 15.22 -20.34 -0.13
N ASP A 118 14.73 -21.38 -0.81
CA ASP A 118 14.70 -22.72 -0.25
C ASP A 118 16.07 -23.41 -0.33
N LYS A 119 16.13 -24.67 0.14
CA LYS A 119 17.34 -25.50 0.12
C LYS A 119 17.84 -25.81 -1.30
N GLU A 120 16.97 -25.74 -2.31
CA GLU A 120 17.31 -25.88 -3.72
C GLU A 120 17.78 -24.56 -4.35
N GLY A 121 17.76 -23.45 -3.60
CA GLY A 121 18.16 -22.13 -4.07
C GLY A 121 17.08 -21.40 -4.90
N ARG A 122 15.85 -21.92 -4.97
CA ARG A 122 14.73 -21.28 -5.66
C ARG A 122 14.29 -20.06 -4.86
N GLU A 123 14.04 -18.95 -5.54
CA GLU A 123 13.50 -17.74 -4.91
C GLU A 123 12.03 -17.95 -4.51
N LEU A 124 11.70 -17.52 -3.29
CA LEU A 124 10.36 -17.60 -2.73
C LEU A 124 9.80 -16.21 -2.43
N PHE A 125 8.49 -16.08 -2.56
CA PHE A 125 7.74 -14.85 -2.37
C PHE A 125 6.71 -15.00 -1.25
N ILE A 126 6.72 -14.08 -0.30
CA ILE A 126 5.70 -14.04 0.76
C ILE A 126 4.39 -13.53 0.17
N ARG A 127 3.30 -14.25 0.41
CA ARG A 127 1.95 -13.77 0.08
C ARG A 127 1.62 -12.53 0.91
N ARG A 128 1.43 -11.38 0.24
CA ARG A 128 1.05 -10.12 0.90
C ARG A 128 -0.33 -10.20 1.55
N MET A 129 -0.47 -9.52 2.69
CA MET A 129 -1.75 -9.36 3.40
C MET A 129 -2.73 -8.53 2.55
N PRO A 130 -3.93 -9.05 2.20
CA PRO A 130 -4.99 -8.26 1.60
C PRO A 130 -5.60 -7.30 2.62
N THR A 131 -6.13 -6.17 2.16
CA THR A 131 -6.65 -5.09 3.03
C THR A 131 -7.71 -5.53 4.04
N PHE A 132 -8.56 -6.50 3.68
CA PHE A 132 -9.65 -6.93 4.56
C PHE A 132 -9.18 -7.68 5.82
N PHE A 133 -7.98 -8.27 5.80
CA PHE A 133 -7.51 -9.11 6.89
C PHE A 133 -6.84 -8.28 7.98
N GLU A 134 -7.22 -8.54 9.24
CA GLU A 134 -6.49 -8.06 10.41
C GLU A 134 -5.32 -8.97 10.78
N THR A 135 -5.51 -10.28 10.58
CA THR A 135 -4.47 -11.30 10.74
C THR A 135 -4.38 -12.10 9.46
N PHE A 136 -3.16 -12.44 9.03
CA PHE A 136 -2.92 -13.17 7.80
C PHE A 136 -1.79 -14.19 8.00
N PRO A 137 -1.93 -15.45 7.52
CA PRO A 137 -0.90 -16.46 7.70
C PRO A 137 0.35 -16.12 6.89
N VAL A 138 1.49 -16.68 7.31
CA VAL A 138 2.73 -16.61 6.56
C VAL A 138 2.78 -17.80 5.61
N VAL A 139 2.74 -17.51 4.31
CA VAL A 139 2.82 -18.50 3.23
C VAL A 139 3.80 -17.98 2.19
N LEU A 140 4.74 -18.83 1.79
CA LEU A 140 5.72 -18.56 0.75
C LEU A 140 5.40 -19.41 -0.49
N VAL A 141 5.38 -18.75 -1.64
CA VAL A 141 5.15 -19.36 -2.95
C VAL A 141 6.36 -19.20 -3.84
N ASP A 142 6.53 -20.08 -4.83
CA ASP A 142 7.51 -19.88 -5.89
C ASP A 142 6.99 -18.94 -6.99
N GLY A 143 7.78 -18.77 -8.05
CA GLY A 143 7.42 -17.93 -9.21
C GLY A 143 6.19 -18.39 -9.98
N ASP A 144 5.77 -19.65 -9.82
CA ASP A 144 4.56 -20.21 -10.46
C ASP A 144 3.34 -20.15 -9.54
N GLY A 145 3.48 -19.58 -8.34
CA GLY A 145 2.43 -19.49 -7.34
C GLY A 145 2.18 -20.80 -6.56
N ILE A 146 3.08 -21.77 -6.67
CA ILE A 146 2.99 -23.04 -5.92
C ILE A 146 3.49 -22.78 -4.50
N VAL A 147 2.71 -23.18 -3.50
CA VAL A 147 3.11 -23.09 -2.09
C VAL A 147 4.32 -23.99 -1.83
N ARG A 148 5.36 -23.41 -1.24
CA ARG A 148 6.61 -24.12 -0.91
C ARG A 148 6.89 -24.20 0.58
N GLU A 149 6.64 -23.13 1.32
CA GLU A 149 6.91 -23.04 2.76
C GLU A 149 5.80 -22.26 3.47
N ASP A 150 5.55 -22.56 4.74
CA ASP A 150 4.61 -21.82 5.59
C ASP A 150 5.07 -21.78 7.07
N VAL A 151 4.35 -21.02 7.89
CA VAL A 151 4.45 -21.15 9.35
C VAL A 151 3.22 -21.93 9.83
N PRO A 152 3.36 -23.24 10.12
CA PRO A 152 2.20 -24.08 10.37
C PRO A 152 1.61 -23.79 11.75
N PHE A 153 0.28 -23.74 11.81
CA PHE A 153 -0.44 -23.53 13.08
C PHE A 153 -0.35 -24.76 14.00
N ARG A 154 -0.51 -25.97 13.44
CA ARG A 154 -0.30 -27.24 14.14
C ARG A 154 1.01 -27.86 13.68
N ARG A 155 1.78 -28.40 14.62
CA ARG A 155 3.11 -29.02 14.37
C ARG A 155 3.11 -30.54 14.56
N ALA A 156 1.91 -31.12 14.69
CA ALA A 156 1.71 -32.54 14.98
C ALA A 156 1.93 -33.40 13.73
#